data_AF-A0A2S6GK21-F1
#
_entry.id   AF-A0A2S6GK21-F1
#
_cell.length_a   1.000
_cell.length_b   1.000
_cell.length_c   1.000
_cell.angle_alpha   90.00
_cell.angle_beta   90.00
_cell.angle_gamma   90.00
#
_symmetry.space_group_name_H-M   'P 1'
#
loop_
_entity.id
_entity.type
_entity.pdbx_description
1 polymer ?
#
loop_
_entity_poly.entity_id
_entity_poly.type
_entity_poly.pdbx_seq_one_letter_code
_entity_poly.pdbx_strand_id
1 'polypeptide(L)'
;MEVRELVHHPLILMDRTFSARTAFDKAVARAGARVTDPIVLRSTVLAQAHAVSGRGAAVLTDTPIAGLHAAKVTVDGAQVPLTLYGAWERTHFAGDAIEEWVDRFATWLSHLPAVEELRNSTRA
;
A
#
# COMPACT_ATOMS: atom_id res chain seq x y z
N MET A 1 -1.44 12.36 -3.96
CA MET A 1 -0.20 13.09 -3.64
C MET A 1 0.88 12.48 -4.48
N GLU A 2 1.48 13.29 -5.35
CA GLU A 2 2.54 12.83 -6.25
C GLU A 2 3.76 12.42 -5.45
N VAL A 3 4.38 11.30 -5.83
CA VAL A 3 5.53 10.76 -5.12
C VAL A 3 6.69 11.75 -5.08
N ARG A 4 6.88 12.55 -6.13
CA ARG A 4 7.91 13.60 -6.20
C ARG A 4 7.73 14.66 -5.12
N GLU A 5 6.49 14.99 -4.77
CA GLU A 5 6.18 15.94 -3.70
C GLU A 5 6.35 15.26 -2.34
N LEU A 6 5.82 14.03 -2.21
CA LEU A 6 5.84 13.26 -0.96
C LEU A 6 7.27 13.05 -0.42
N VAL A 7 8.25 12.76 -1.28
CA VAL A 7 9.64 12.50 -0.83
C VAL A 7 10.32 13.70 -0.17
N HIS A 8 9.75 14.90 -0.26
CA HIS A 8 10.24 16.10 0.41
C HIS A 8 9.72 16.25 1.85
N HIS A 9 8.78 15.41 2.28
CA HIS A 9 8.29 15.37 3.65
C HIS A 9 9.05 14.32 4.48
N PRO A 10 9.12 14.46 5.82
CA PRO A 10 9.60 13.39 6.68
C PRO A 10 8.77 12.12 6.47
N LEU A 11 9.43 11.01 6.11
CA LEU A 11 8.76 9.75 5.81
C LEU A 11 8.96 8.72 6.91
N ILE A 12 7.87 8.04 7.23
CA ILE A 12 7.86 6.81 8.03
C ILE A 12 7.53 5.68 7.07
N LEU A 13 8.48 4.79 6.85
CA LEU A 13 8.38 3.72 5.87
C LEU A 13 8.47 2.38 6.58
N MET A 14 7.78 1.39 6.00
CA MET A 14 8.04 0.00 6.38
C MET A 14 9.42 -0.43 5.88
N ASP A 15 9.98 -1.47 6.50
CA ASP A 15 11.14 -2.13 5.95
C ASP A 15 10.80 -2.85 4.62
N ARG A 16 11.84 -3.33 3.94
CA ARG A 16 11.71 -3.89 2.57
C ARG A 16 11.03 -5.26 2.51
N THR A 17 10.68 -5.86 3.64
CA THR A 17 9.88 -7.11 3.65
C THR A 17 8.40 -6.84 3.39
N PHE A 18 7.95 -5.58 3.51
CA PHE A 18 6.59 -5.17 3.25
C PHE A 18 6.38 -4.81 1.76
N SER A 19 5.29 -5.32 1.18
CA SER A 19 4.93 -5.06 -0.22
C SER A 19 4.65 -3.58 -0.50
N ALA A 20 4.04 -2.87 0.46
CA ALA A 20 3.82 -1.42 0.40
C ALA A 20 5.14 -0.64 0.22
N ARG A 21 6.20 -1.03 0.94
CA ARG A 21 7.53 -0.44 0.80
C ARG A 21 8.09 -0.68 -0.59
N THR A 22 7.98 -1.91 -1.10
CA THR A 22 8.47 -2.27 -2.43
C THR A 22 7.74 -1.51 -3.54
N ALA A 23 6.41 -1.36 -3.44
CA ALA A 23 5.62 -0.58 -4.39
C ALA A 23 6.00 0.91 -4.37
N PHE A 24 6.19 1.47 -3.18
CA PHE A 24 6.63 2.85 -3.02
C PHE A 24 8.03 3.11 -3.59
N ASP A 25 9.00 2.23 -3.31
CA ASP A 25 10.36 2.34 -3.85
C ASP A 25 10.37 2.32 -5.39
N LYS A 26 9.52 1.47 -6.01
CA LYS A 26 9.34 1.45 -7.47
C LYS A 26 8.77 2.76 -8.00
N ALA A 27 7.80 3.35 -7.30
CA ALA A 27 7.22 4.64 -7.68
C ALA A 27 8.26 5.78 -7.57
N VAL A 28 9.03 5.82 -6.49
CA VAL A 28 10.14 6.78 -6.29
C VAL A 28 11.17 6.65 -7.41
N ALA A 29 11.58 5.42 -7.74
CA ALA A 29 12.54 5.16 -8.81
C ALA A 29 12.00 5.57 -10.18
N ARG A 30 10.73 5.24 -10.50
CA ARG A 30 10.06 5.67 -11.74
C ARG A 30 10.00 7.19 -11.86
N ALA A 31 9.78 7.87 -10.74
CA ALA A 31 9.81 9.32 -10.67
C ALA A 31 11.24 9.90 -10.66
N GLY A 32 12.32 9.11 -10.78
CA GLY A 32 13.69 9.64 -10.70
C GLY A 32 13.94 10.46 -9.42
N ALA A 33 13.21 10.16 -8.34
CA ALA A 33 13.26 10.86 -7.08
C ALA A 33 14.10 10.07 -6.07
N ARG A 34 14.32 10.64 -4.89
CA ARG A 34 15.07 9.98 -3.81
C ARG A 34 14.46 10.29 -2.45
N VAL A 35 14.24 9.23 -1.68
CA VAL A 35 13.91 9.34 -0.25
C VAL A 35 15.19 9.63 0.54
N THR A 36 15.13 10.59 1.45
CA THR A 36 16.26 10.95 2.32
C THR A 36 15.87 10.68 3.78
N ASP A 37 16.73 9.95 4.49
CA ASP A 37 16.65 9.68 5.95
C ASP A 37 15.24 9.29 6.48
N PRO A 38 14.61 8.22 5.96
CA PRO A 38 13.31 7.81 6.45
C PRO A 38 13.41 7.11 7.82
N ILE A 39 12.39 7.28 8.66
CA ILE A 39 12.20 6.39 9.81
C ILE A 39 11.72 5.04 9.26
N VAL A 40 12.47 3.97 9.50
CA VAL A 40 12.12 2.62 9.01
C VAL A 40 11.64 1.74 10.16
N LEU A 41 10.45 1.16 10.01
CA LEU A 41 9.79 0.35 11.05
C LEU A 41 9.32 -1.01 10.52
N ARG A 42 9.00 -1.93 11.44
CA ARG A 42 8.44 -3.26 11.18
C ARG A 42 7.02 -3.48 11.69
N SER A 43 6.42 -2.46 12.31
CA SER A 43 5.04 -2.47 12.79
C SER A 43 4.26 -1.32 12.19
N THR A 44 3.16 -1.62 11.52
CA THR A 44 2.26 -0.61 10.93
C THR A 44 1.61 0.24 12.03
N VAL A 45 1.29 -0.36 13.18
CA VAL A 45 0.77 0.34 14.37
C VAL A 45 1.77 1.39 14.87
N LEU A 46 3.06 1.03 15.00
CA LEU A 46 4.09 1.99 15.42
C LEU A 46 4.30 3.08 14.36
N ALA A 47 4.24 2.73 13.07
CA ALA A 47 4.33 3.72 12.00
C ALA A 47 3.20 4.75 12.08
N GLN A 48 1.97 4.30 12.33
CA GLN A 48 0.84 5.21 12.54
C GLN A 48 0.99 6.03 13.83
N ALA A 49 1.46 5.45 14.93
CA ALA A 49 1.70 6.19 16.17
C ALA A 49 2.75 7.31 15.98
N HIS A 50 3.81 7.07 15.21
CA HIS A 50 4.78 8.09 14.85
C HIS A 50 4.16 9.20 14.01
N ALA A 51 3.30 8.86 13.05
CA ALA A 51 2.59 9.84 12.22
C ALA A 51 1.62 10.70 13.06
N VAL A 52 0.86 10.08 13.96
CA VAL A 52 -0.01 10.79 14.93
C VAL A 52 0.80 11.75 15.81
N SER A 53 2.02 11.35 16.18
CA SER A 53 2.95 12.18 16.96
C SER A 53 3.63 13.28 16.14
N GLY A 54 3.23 13.51 14.89
CA GLY A 54 3.77 14.54 14.02
C GLY A 54 5.18 14.26 13.47
N ARG A 55 5.66 13.01 13.52
CA ARG A 55 7.01 12.66 13.05
C ARG A 55 7.13 12.49 11.53
N GLY A 56 6.03 12.61 10.79
CA GLY A 56 6.02 12.52 9.34
C GLY A 56 4.82 11.79 8.76
N ALA A 57 4.86 11.57 7.45
CA ALA A 57 3.84 10.81 6.73
C ALA A 57 4.23 9.32 6.68
N ALA A 58 3.31 8.45 7.11
CA ALA A 58 3.47 7.01 6.99
C ALA A 58 2.97 6.52 5.63
N VAL A 59 3.77 5.72 4.92
CA VAL A 59 3.36 5.08 3.66
C VAL A 59 2.95 3.64 3.95
N LEU A 60 1.64 3.39 4.00
CA LEU A 60 1.03 2.14 4.43
C LEU A 60 -0.11 1.73 3.50
N THR A 61 -0.53 0.47 3.61
CA THR A 61 -1.77 -0.06 3.01
C THR A 61 -2.93 -0.10 4.01
N ASP A 62 -2.60 0.02 5.30
CA ASP A 62 -3.52 -0.03 6.42
C ASP A 62 -4.47 1.18 6.45
N THR A 63 -5.66 0.97 7.00
CA THR A 63 -6.60 2.04 7.30
C THR A 63 -6.00 3.00 8.34
N PRO A 64 -6.11 4.33 8.16
CA PRO A 64 -5.62 5.30 9.13
C PRO A 64 -6.38 5.21 10.46
N ILE A 65 -5.65 5.35 11.56
CA ILE A 65 -6.18 5.46 12.92
C ILE A 65 -6.11 6.91 13.44
N ALA A 66 -6.88 7.20 14.49
CA ALA A 66 -6.70 8.35 15.38
C ALA A 66 -6.39 9.70 14.68
N GLY A 67 -7.35 10.24 13.93
CA GLY A 67 -7.23 11.58 13.33
C GLY A 67 -6.27 11.67 12.14
N LEU A 68 -5.62 10.57 11.73
CA LEU A 68 -4.89 10.51 10.47
C LEU A 68 -5.86 10.55 9.28
N HIS A 69 -5.43 11.20 8.22
CA HIS A 69 -6.13 11.24 6.95
C HIS A 69 -5.35 10.44 5.91
N ALA A 70 -6.05 9.57 5.18
CA ALA A 70 -5.44 8.83 4.08
C ALA A 70 -5.29 9.73 2.85
N ALA A 71 -4.12 9.66 2.21
CA ALA A 71 -3.88 10.24 0.90
C ALA A 71 -3.36 9.16 -0.04
N LYS A 72 -3.97 9.04 -1.22
CA LYS A 72 -3.47 8.13 -2.27
C LYS A 72 -2.12 8.61 -2.78
N VAL A 73 -1.13 7.72 -2.82
CA VAL A 73 0.15 7.99 -3.46
C VAL A 73 0.00 7.80 -4.96
N THR A 74 0.46 8.78 -5.73
CA THR A 74 0.41 8.76 -7.20
C THR A 74 1.81 8.93 -7.80
N VAL A 75 2.00 8.43 -9.01
CA VAL A 75 3.18 8.64 -9.85
C VAL A 75 2.73 8.90 -11.27
N ASP A 76 3.15 10.02 -11.84
CA ASP A 76 2.74 10.48 -13.17
C ASP A 76 1.20 10.60 -13.30
N GLY A 77 0.52 11.03 -12.22
CA GLY A 77 -0.94 11.16 -12.18
C GLY A 77 -1.71 9.86 -11.97
N ALA A 78 -1.05 8.70 -11.94
CA ALA A 78 -1.68 7.40 -11.70
C ALA A 78 -1.44 6.93 -10.26
N GLN A 79 -2.44 6.30 -9.63
CA GLN A 79 -2.27 5.70 -8.29
C GLN A 79 -1.21 4.60 -8.33
N VAL A 80 -0.32 4.58 -7.34
CA VAL A 80 0.68 3.51 -7.20
C VAL A 80 -0.05 2.19 -6.93
N PRO A 81 0.08 1.17 -7.80
CA PRO A 81 -0.62 -0.09 -7.63
C PRO A 81 0.12 -0.99 -6.63
N LEU A 82 -0.64 -1.80 -5.91
CA LEU A 82 -0.14 -2.96 -5.20
C LEU A 82 -0.63 -4.23 -5.91
N THR A 83 0.29 -4.99 -6.49
CA THR A 83 -0.05 -6.24 -7.17
C THR A 83 -0.03 -7.39 -6.18
N LEU A 84 -1.14 -8.14 -6.10
CA LEU A 84 -1.22 -9.41 -5.41
C LEU A 84 -0.92 -10.53 -6.40
N TYR A 85 -0.10 -11.50 -5.98
CA TYR A 85 0.27 -12.65 -6.80
C TYR A 85 -0.24 -13.93 -6.12
N GLY A 86 -0.98 -14.74 -6.87
CA GLY A 86 -1.25 -16.13 -6.52
C GLY A 86 -0.13 -17.00 -7.09
N ALA A 87 0.47 -17.87 -6.27
CA ALA A 87 1.53 -18.77 -6.71
C ALA A 87 1.36 -20.14 -6.02
N TRP A 88 1.53 -21.21 -6.79
CA TRP A 88 1.48 -22.59 -6.34
C TRP A 88 2.48 -23.43 -7.15
N GLU A 89 2.79 -24.62 -6.65
CA GLU A 89 3.61 -25.58 -7.38
C GLU A 89 2.90 -26.04 -8.65
N ARG A 90 3.63 -26.15 -9.77
CA ARG A 90 3.02 -26.52 -11.06
C ARG A 90 2.31 -27.88 -11.02
N THR A 91 2.81 -28.80 -10.21
CA THR A 91 2.25 -30.15 -10.06
C THR A 91 1.35 -30.27 -8.83
N HIS A 92 0.87 -29.15 -8.27
CA HIS A 92 -0.03 -29.16 -7.14
C HIS A 92 -1.35 -29.85 -7.51
N PHE A 93 -1.80 -30.82 -6.71
CA PHE A 93 -2.98 -31.65 -7.03
C PHE A 93 -4.27 -30.82 -7.21
N ALA A 94 -4.33 -29.64 -6.60
CA ALA A 94 -5.45 -28.70 -6.69
C ALA A 94 -5.11 -27.47 -7.57
N GLY A 95 -4.14 -27.56 -8.48
CA GLY A 95 -3.68 -26.43 -9.31
C GLY A 95 -4.84 -25.73 -10.02
N ASP A 96 -5.66 -26.48 -10.75
CA ASP A 96 -6.81 -25.95 -11.49
C ASP A 96 -7.82 -25.24 -10.57
N ALA A 97 -8.06 -25.78 -9.38
CA ALA A 97 -8.99 -25.18 -8.41
C ALA A 97 -8.43 -23.89 -7.78
N ILE A 98 -7.11 -23.83 -7.56
CA ILE A 98 -6.44 -22.61 -7.08
C ILE A 98 -6.50 -21.53 -8.16
N GLU A 99 -6.23 -21.90 -9.42
CA GLU A 99 -6.29 -20.98 -10.56
C GLU A 99 -7.70 -20.38 -10.71
N GLU A 100 -8.73 -21.23 -10.71
CA GLU A 100 -10.13 -20.77 -10.76
C GLU A 100 -10.46 -19.81 -9.61
N TRP A 101 -9.99 -20.12 -8.40
CA TRP A 101 -10.22 -19.25 -7.25
C TRP A 101 -9.49 -17.91 -7.40
N VAL A 102 -8.24 -17.90 -7.86
CA VAL A 102 -7.45 -16.69 -8.09
C VAL A 102 -8.12 -15.79 -9.14
N ASP A 103 -8.62 -16.37 -10.23
CA ASP A 103 -9.33 -15.62 -11.28
C ASP A 103 -10.62 -14.99 -10.76
N ARG A 104 -11.40 -15.74 -9.97
CA ARG A 104 -12.59 -15.23 -9.31
C ARG A 104 -12.27 -14.13 -8.31
N PHE A 105 -11.19 -14.30 -7.55
CA PHE A 105 -10.73 -13.29 -6.59
C PHE A 105 -10.26 -12.01 -7.29
N ALA A 106 -9.52 -12.13 -8.39
CA ALA A 106 -9.10 -11.00 -9.21
C ALA A 106 -10.30 -10.24 -9.80
N THR A 107 -11.31 -10.97 -10.29
CA THR A 107 -12.58 -10.40 -10.77
C THR A 107 -13.34 -9.71 -9.64
N TRP A 108 -13.35 -10.27 -8.44
CA TRP A 108 -13.99 -9.62 -7.29
C TRP A 108 -13.25 -8.34 -6.88
N LEU A 109 -11.91 -8.37 -6.85
CA LEU A 109 -11.08 -7.21 -6.53
C LEU A 109 -11.31 -6.04 -7.49
N SER A 110 -11.55 -6.26 -8.79
CA SER A 110 -11.82 -5.18 -9.74
C SER A 110 -13.15 -4.48 -9.51
N HIS A 111 -14.08 -5.12 -8.77
CA HIS A 111 -15.36 -4.55 -8.38
C HIS A 111 -15.35 -3.98 -6.96
N LEU A 112 -14.23 -4.08 -6.24
CA LEU A 112 -14.16 -3.46 -4.92
C LEU A 112 -14.34 -1.95 -5.06
N PRO A 113 -15.32 -1.38 -4.33
CA PRO A 113 -15.47 0.06 -4.30
C PRO A 113 -14.21 0.71 -3.72
N ALA A 114 -14.02 2.01 -3.98
CA ALA A 114 -12.88 2.72 -3.42
C ALA A 114 -12.87 2.54 -1.89
N VAL A 115 -11.68 2.41 -1.28
CA VAL A 115 -11.52 2.15 0.18
C VAL A 115 -12.33 3.14 1.05
N GLU A 116 -12.57 4.35 0.54
CA GLU A 116 -13.40 5.38 1.18
C GLU A 116 -14.90 4.99 1.29
N GLU A 117 -15.44 4.28 0.31
CA GLU A 117 -16.84 3.83 0.26
C GLU A 117 -17.08 2.63 1.17
N LEU A 118 -16.10 1.71 1.28
CA LEU A 118 -16.15 0.59 2.22
C LEU A 118 -16.21 1.06 3.69
N ARG A 119 -15.52 2.15 4.04
CA ARG A 119 -15.57 2.74 5.39
C ARG A 119 -16.95 3.30 5.76
N ASN A 120 -17.70 3.81 4.78
CA ASN A 120 -19.02 4.39 5.01
C ASN A 120 -20.12 3.33 5.11
N SER A 121 -19.92 2.15 4.49
CA SER A 121 -20.85 1.03 4.54
C SER A 121 -20.88 0.30 5.89
N THR A 122 -19.80 0.32 6.67
CA THR A 122 -19.72 -0.38 7.97
C THR A 122 -20.21 0.48 9.15
N ARG A 123 -20.62 1.73 8.91
CA ARG A 123 -21.16 2.66 9.92
C ARG A 123 -22.68 2.79 9.91
N ALA A 124 -23.39 1.98 9.12
CA ALA A 124 -24.85 1.94 9.05
C ALA A 124 -25.42 0.73 9.81
#